data_AF-A0A0M2JTY4-F1
#
_entry.id   AF-A0A0M2JTY4-F1
#
_cell.length_a   1.000
_cell.length_b   1.000
_cell.length_c   1.000
_cell.angle_alpha   90.00
_cell.angle_beta   90.00
_cell.angle_gamma   90.00
#
_symmetry.space_group_name_H-M   'P 1'
#
loop_
_entity.id
_entity.type
_entity.pdbx_description
1 polymer ?
#
loop_
_entity_poly.entity_id
_entity_poly.type
_entity_poly.pdbx_seq_one_letter_code
_entity_poly.pdbx_strand_id
1 'polypeptide(L)'
;MTINTAIITANAMTSLDHPVDCLVDTMIEAQRLLSQINWNTITSNRARGTYRSPDGTPASVTVVDTQPSPDLLAEIQTWMARS
;
A
#
# COMPACT_ATOMS: atom_id res chain seq x y z
N MET A 1 -2.20 16.49 5.98
CA MET A 1 -3.24 15.46 6.19
C MET A 1 -2.49 14.18 6.47
N THR A 2 -2.83 13.46 7.54
CA THR A 2 -2.18 12.18 7.86
C THR A 2 -3.14 11.04 7.56
N ILE A 3 -2.60 9.90 7.14
CA ILE A 3 -3.34 8.69 6.80
C ILE A 3 -2.83 7.52 7.64
N ASN A 4 -3.70 6.54 7.90
CA ASN A 4 -3.34 5.33 8.63
C ASN A 4 -3.15 4.20 7.64
N THR A 5 -1.97 3.59 7.62
CA THR A 5 -1.62 2.65 6.55
C THR A 5 -1.20 1.30 7.11
N ALA A 6 -1.31 0.28 6.27
CA ALA A 6 -0.86 -1.07 6.57
C ALA A 6 -0.15 -1.71 5.38
N ILE A 7 0.79 -2.59 5.69
CA ILE A 7 1.51 -3.45 4.77
C ILE A 7 0.91 -4.85 4.89
N ILE A 8 0.44 -5.40 3.78
CA ILE A 8 -0.23 -6.70 3.70
C ILE A 8 0.61 -7.62 2.81
N THR A 9 1.04 -8.75 3.36
CA THR A 9 1.66 -9.87 2.64
C THR A 9 0.71 -11.07 2.63
N ALA A 10 1.11 -12.18 2.02
CA ALA A 10 0.32 -13.42 2.04
C ALA A 10 0.06 -13.98 3.45
N ASN A 11 0.93 -13.65 4.42
CA ASN A 11 0.93 -14.25 5.75
C ASN A 11 0.79 -13.24 6.90
N ALA A 12 0.79 -11.94 6.63
CA ALA A 12 0.75 -10.93 7.67
C ALA A 12 0.06 -9.63 7.19
N MET A 13 -0.51 -8.92 8.15
CA MET A 13 -0.91 -7.52 8.03
C MET A 13 -0.19 -6.76 9.14
N THR A 14 0.61 -5.78 8.75
CA THR A 14 1.38 -4.93 9.66
C THR A 14 0.91 -3.50 9.47
N SER A 15 0.16 -2.97 10.44
CA SER A 15 -0.15 -1.55 10.49
C SER A 15 1.08 -0.75 10.90
N LEU A 16 1.23 0.47 10.41
CA LEU A 16 2.17 1.40 11.03
C LEU A 16 1.59 1.91 12.35
N ASP A 17 2.42 1.94 13.39
CA ASP A 17 2.04 2.33 14.74
C ASP A 17 1.73 3.84 14.88
N HIS A 18 1.93 4.60 13.81
CA HIS A 18 1.69 6.04 13.73
C HIS A 18 1.13 6.43 12.35
N PRO A 19 0.28 7.47 12.29
CA PRO A 19 -0.16 8.05 11.02
C PRO A 19 1.03 8.57 10.20
N VAL A 20 0.96 8.42 8.89
CA VAL A 20 1.97 8.92 7.92
C VAL A 20 1.39 10.03 7.06
N ASP A 21 2.23 10.80 6.37
CA ASP A 21 1.76 11.91 5.53
C ASP A 21 1.19 11.42 4.20
N CYS A 22 1.75 10.33 3.66
CA CYS A 22 1.27 9.76 2.41
C CYS A 22 1.58 8.26 2.27
N LEU A 23 0.99 7.63 1.25
CA LEU A 23 1.21 6.21 0.97
C LEU A 23 2.68 5.87 0.67
N VAL A 24 3.44 6.85 0.15
CA VAL A 24 4.86 6.67 -0.22
C VAL A 24 5.71 6.38 1.02
N ASP A 25 5.41 7.00 2.16
CA ASP A 25 6.13 6.75 3.42
C ASP A 25 6.01 5.27 3.82
N THR A 26 4.82 4.70 3.65
CA THR A 26 4.59 3.28 3.92
C THR A 26 5.20 2.37 2.86
N MET A 27 5.28 2.81 1.60
CA MET A 27 6.01 2.07 0.57
C MET A 27 7.51 2.00 0.87
N ILE A 28 8.09 3.07 1.40
CA ILE A 28 9.50 3.10 1.84
C ILE A 28 9.69 2.14 3.02
N GLU A 29 8.80 2.16 4.01
CA GLU A 29 8.87 1.23 5.13
C GLU A 29 8.69 -0.23 4.70
N ALA A 30 7.78 -0.50 3.76
CA ALA A 30 7.63 -1.82 3.17
C ALA A 30 8.91 -2.31 2.48
N GLN A 31 9.61 -1.44 1.74
CA GLN A 31 10.90 -1.78 1.14
C GLN A 31 11.98 -2.01 2.21
N ARG A 32 11.96 -1.25 3.31
CA ARG A 32 12.88 -1.48 4.43
C ARG A 32 12.67 -2.86 5.06
N LEU A 33 11.43 -3.32 5.17
CA LEU A 33 11.08 -4.60 5.79
C LEU A 33 11.25 -5.81 4.85
N LEU A 34 10.84 -5.66 3.58
CA LEU A 34 10.74 -6.75 2.62
C LEU A 34 11.84 -6.74 1.55
N SER A 35 12.82 -5.85 1.71
CA SER A 35 13.89 -5.61 0.74
C SER A 35 13.34 -5.09 -0.60
N GLN A 36 13.86 -5.59 -1.72
CA GLN A 36 13.56 -5.05 -3.04
C GLN A 36 12.12 -5.39 -3.46
N ILE A 37 11.24 -4.39 -3.43
CA ILE A 37 9.87 -4.46 -3.95
C ILE A 37 9.84 -3.86 -5.35
N ASN A 38 9.28 -4.60 -6.30
CA ASN A 38 8.86 -4.09 -7.59
C ASN A 38 7.38 -3.66 -7.50
N TRP A 39 7.11 -2.36 -7.58
CA TRP A 39 5.74 -1.82 -7.50
C TRP A 39 5.06 -1.85 -8.87
N ASN A 40 3.92 -2.54 -8.97
CA ASN A 40 3.19 -2.75 -10.23
C ASN A 40 2.00 -1.80 -10.37
N THR A 41 1.42 -1.33 -9.26
CA THR A 41 0.21 -0.52 -9.26
C THR A 41 0.25 0.44 -8.10
N ILE A 42 0.00 1.73 -8.37
CA ILE A 42 -0.10 2.77 -7.35
C ILE A 42 -1.38 3.57 -7.64
N THR A 43 -2.26 3.64 -6.64
CA THR A 43 -3.47 4.47 -6.60
C THR A 43 -3.38 5.41 -5.42
N SER A 44 -4.34 6.32 -5.27
CA SER A 44 -4.36 7.30 -4.18
C SER A 44 -4.50 6.69 -2.78
N ASN A 45 -4.97 5.45 -2.67
CA ASN A 45 -5.18 4.74 -1.39
C ASN A 45 -4.51 3.37 -1.31
N ARG A 46 -3.75 2.95 -2.34
CA ARG A 46 -3.11 1.63 -2.36
C ARG A 46 -1.89 1.58 -3.27
N ALA A 47 -0.85 0.87 -2.86
CA ALA A 47 0.22 0.42 -3.73
C ALA A 47 0.31 -1.11 -3.69
N ARG A 48 0.47 -1.75 -4.84
CA ARG A 48 0.66 -3.20 -4.96
C ARG A 48 1.97 -3.49 -5.67
N GLY A 49 2.71 -4.46 -5.13
CA GLY A 49 3.99 -4.87 -5.65
C GLY A 49 4.23 -6.35 -5.50
N THR A 50 5.40 -6.78 -5.98
CA THR A 50 5.98 -8.08 -5.68
C THR A 50 7.36 -7.91 -5.08
N TYR A 51 7.72 -8.82 -4.16
CA TYR A 51 9.05 -8.89 -3.56
C TYR A 51 9.54 -10.33 -3.62
N ARG A 52 10.83 -10.54 -3.37
CA ARG A 52 11.39 -11.88 -3.23
C ARG A 52 11.31 -12.30 -1.76
N SER A 53 10.52 -13.33 -1.45
CA SER A 53 10.45 -13.88 -0.09
C SER A 53 11.78 -14.55 0.31
N PRO A 54 11.98 -14.85 1.61
CA PRO A 54 13.22 -15.48 2.09
C PRO A 54 13.58 -16.81 1.40
N ASP A 55 12.59 -17.54 0.90
CA ASP A 55 12.75 -18.79 0.14
C ASP A 55 13.10 -18.57 -1.35
N GLY A 56 13.23 -17.31 -1.78
CA GLY A 56 13.54 -16.93 -3.15
C GLY A 56 12.35 -16.87 -4.10
N THR A 57 11.14 -17.16 -3.64
CA THR A 57 9.94 -17.14 -4.49
C THR A 57 9.37 -15.71 -4.65
N PRO A 58 8.71 -15.40 -5.78
CA PRO A 58 7.98 -14.14 -5.90
C PRO A 58 6.74 -14.14 -5.00
N ALA A 59 6.64 -13.14 -4.12
CA ALA A 59 5.52 -12.94 -3.22
C ALA A 59 4.84 -11.59 -3.46
N SER A 60 3.53 -11.51 -3.21
CA SER A 60 2.78 -10.26 -3.31
C SER A 60 2.89 -9.43 -2.03
N VAL A 61 2.95 -8.11 -2.20
CA VAL A 61 2.80 -7.13 -1.12
C VAL A 61 1.80 -6.06 -1.54
N THR A 62 0.99 -5.61 -0.59
CA THR A 62 0.07 -4.48 -0.78
C THR A 62 0.22 -3.51 0.37
N VAL A 63 0.40 -2.24 0.07
CA VAL A 63 0.28 -1.14 1.02
C VAL A 63 -1.08 -0.50 0.83
N VAL A 64 -1.84 -0.30 1.89
CA VAL A 64 -3.17 0.33 1.84
C VAL A 64 -3.27 1.46 2.86
N ASP A 65 -4.00 2.52 2.49
CA ASP A 65 -4.66 3.37 3.47
C ASP A 65 -5.83 2.59 4.07
N THR A 66 -5.78 2.37 5.39
CA THR A 66 -6.75 1.62 6.18
C THR A 66 -7.93 2.47 6.64
N GLN A 67 -7.83 3.80 6.52
CA GLN A 67 -8.92 4.74 6.76
C GLN A 67 -9.04 5.71 5.59
N PRO A 68 -9.26 5.21 4.36
CA PRO A 68 -9.43 6.08 3.21
C PRO A 68 -10.63 6.98 3.51
N SER A 69 -10.43 8.30 3.41
CA SER A 69 -11.55 9.22 3.60
C SER A 69 -12.67 8.85 2.63
N PRO A 70 -13.95 8.88 3.06
CA PRO A 70 -15.08 8.61 2.17
C PRO A 70 -15.05 9.47 0.89
N ASP A 71 -14.51 10.68 1.00
CA ASP A 71 -14.37 11.63 -0.10
C ASP A 71 -13.41 11.13 -1.19
N LEU A 72 -12.27 10.54 -0.82
CA LEU A 72 -11.28 10.05 -1.78
C LEU A 72 -11.79 8.81 -2.55
N LEU A 73 -12.53 7.91 -1.88
CA LEU A 73 -13.13 6.74 -2.53
C LEU A 73 -14.22 7.16 -3.54
N ALA A 74 -15.05 8.13 -3.18
CA ALA A 74 -16.09 8.67 -4.05
C ALA A 74 -15.50 9.37 -5.29
N GLU A 75 -14.38 10.07 -5.13
CA GLU A 75 -13.70 10.78 -6.22
C GLU A 75 -13.07 9.80 -7.24
N ILE A 76 -12.45 8.70 -6.75
CA ILE A 76 -11.93 7.63 -7.61
C ILE A 76 -13.06 6.91 -8.36
N GLN A 77 -14.17 6.57 -7.68
CA GLN A 77 -15.32 5.95 -8.32
C GLN A 77 -15.92 6.83 -9.41
N THR A 78 -15.97 8.15 -9.18
CA THR A 78 -16.44 9.14 -10.16
C THR A 78 -15.52 9.20 -11.38
N TRP A 79 -14.20 9.13 -11.18
CA TRP A 79 -13.23 9.13 -12.27
C TRP A 79 -13.31 7.85 -13.12
N MET A 80 -13.41 6.67 -12.49
CA MET A 80 -13.58 5.40 -13.20
C MET A 80 -14.90 5.33 -14.00
N ALA A 81 -15.98 5.94 -13.50
CA ALA A 81 -17.27 5.97 -14.20
C ALA A 81 -17.31 6.93 -15.41
N ARG A 82 -16.31 7.81 -15.54
CA ARG A 82 -16.15 8.75 -16.66
C ARG A 82 -15.11 8.29 -17.70
N SER A 83 -14.46 7.15 -17.45
CA SER A 83 -13.46 6.52 -18.30
C SER A 83 -14.10 5.44 -19.17
#